data_AF-A0A0U5H568-F1
#
_entry.id   AF-A0A0U5H568-F1
#
_cell.length_a   1.000
_cell.length_b   1.000
_cell.length_c   1.000
_cell.angle_alpha   90.00
_cell.angle_beta   90.00
_cell.angle_gamma   90.00
#
_symmetry.space_group_name_H-M   'P 1'
#
loop_
_entity.id
_entity.type
_entity.pdbx_description
1 polymer ?
#
loop_
_entity_poly.entity_id
_entity_poly.type
_entity_poly.pdbx_seq_one_letter_code
_entity_poly.pdbx_strand_id
1 'polypeptide(L)'
;MSADDSSETAEETPGIDEVYCRNCGEIIDAQAEICPECGVRQRSPDTGAGNDAGIAAVASLLIPGAGQIYLGHLGRGLGFIVGSFVAGLLSIFLIGIPLLLGIWVYAIYDAYHLAEDPERGA
;
A
#
# COMPACT_ATOMS: atom_id res chain seq x y z
N MET A 1 38.89 -58.44 2.85
CA MET A 1 39.83 -57.30 2.85
C MET A 1 40.19 -57.07 1.39
N SER A 2 39.79 -55.99 0.72
CA SER A 2 39.94 -54.59 1.13
C SER A 2 38.62 -53.81 1.04
N ALA A 3 38.46 -52.89 1.99
CA ALA A 3 37.38 -51.92 2.06
C ALA A 3 37.90 -50.56 1.60
N ASP A 4 36.98 -49.76 1.05
CA ASP A 4 36.96 -48.31 0.99
C ASP A 4 38.13 -47.58 0.31
N ASP A 5 37.91 -47.22 -0.96
CA ASP A 5 38.41 -45.96 -1.54
C ASP A 5 37.39 -45.49 -2.59
N SER A 6 36.19 -45.17 -2.14
CA SER A 6 35.26 -44.35 -2.91
C SER A 6 35.60 -42.90 -2.61
N SER A 7 36.59 -42.38 -3.34
CA SER A 7 36.82 -40.95 -3.47
C SER A 7 35.52 -40.28 -3.95
N GLU A 8 34.80 -39.67 -3.02
CA GLU A 8 33.68 -38.78 -3.30
C GLU A 8 34.20 -37.65 -4.19
N THR A 9 33.85 -37.70 -5.48
CA THR A 9 33.92 -36.51 -6.34
C THR A 9 32.83 -35.56 -5.83
N ALA A 10 33.18 -34.75 -4.84
CA ALA A 10 32.33 -33.69 -4.34
C ALA A 10 32.11 -32.69 -5.49
N GLU A 11 30.89 -32.66 -6.02
CA GLU A 11 30.48 -31.63 -6.97
C GLU A 11 30.53 -30.28 -6.26
N GLU A 12 31.47 -29.43 -6.64
CA GLU A 12 31.75 -28.11 -6.04
C GLU A 12 30.59 -27.15 -6.35
N THR A 13 29.50 -27.34 -5.61
CA THR A 13 28.28 -26.55 -5.63
C THR A 13 28.36 -25.60 -4.43
N PRO A 14 27.99 -24.31 -4.57
CA PRO A 14 28.09 -23.33 -3.49
C PRO A 14 27.45 -23.83 -2.21
N GLY A 15 28.13 -23.56 -1.10
CA GLY A 15 27.62 -23.80 0.24
C GLY A 15 26.39 -22.94 0.57
N ILE A 16 25.84 -23.16 1.76
CA ILE A 16 24.59 -22.52 2.22
C ILE A 16 24.72 -20.98 2.29
N ASP A 17 25.93 -20.48 2.52
CA ASP A 17 26.25 -19.05 2.64
C ASP A 17 27.02 -18.51 1.41
N GLU A 18 26.99 -19.24 0.29
CA GLU A 18 27.71 -18.89 -0.93
C GLU A 18 26.76 -18.82 -2.11
N VAL A 19 27.06 -17.94 -3.05
CA VAL A 19 26.27 -17.70 -4.26
C VAL A 19 27.20 -17.52 -5.45
N TYR A 20 26.69 -17.77 -6.65
CA TYR A 20 27.44 -17.47 -7.86
C TYR A 20 27.41 -15.98 -8.20
N CYS A 21 28.57 -15.44 -8.55
CA CYS A 21 28.72 -14.11 -9.10
C CYS A 21 27.94 -13.98 -10.43
N ARG A 22 27.00 -13.04 -10.50
CA ARG A 22 26.17 -12.79 -11.70
C ARG A 22 26.93 -12.39 -12.97
N ASN A 23 28.21 -12.04 -12.84
CA ASN A 23 29.02 -11.55 -13.96
C ASN A 23 30.08 -12.55 -14.40
N CYS A 24 30.89 -13.08 -13.47
CA CYS A 24 31.99 -13.99 -13.81
C CYS A 24 31.73 -15.46 -13.46
N GLY A 25 30.66 -15.77 -12.71
CA GLY A 25 30.32 -17.15 -12.34
C GLY A 25 31.14 -17.74 -11.19
N GLU A 26 32.00 -16.96 -10.54
CA GLU A 26 32.76 -17.39 -9.36
C GLU A 26 31.85 -17.63 -8.14
N ILE A 27 32.18 -18.61 -7.30
CA ILE A 27 31.52 -18.81 -6.01
C ILE A 27 32.02 -17.73 -5.04
N ILE A 28 31.10 -16.91 -4.56
CA ILE A 28 31.37 -15.82 -3.63
C ILE A 28 30.47 -15.94 -2.41
N ASP A 29 30.89 -15.36 -1.30
CA ASP A 29 30.06 -15.24 -0.11
C ASP A 29 28.76 -14.45 -0.44
N ALA A 30 27.61 -14.92 0.06
CA ALA A 30 26.32 -14.28 -0.12
C ALA A 30 26.31 -12.81 0.39
N GLN A 31 27.18 -12.47 1.34
CA GLN A 31 27.32 -11.12 1.88
C GLN A 31 28.32 -10.23 1.11
N ALA A 32 28.98 -10.75 0.08
CA ALA A 32 29.99 -10.00 -0.67
C ALA A 32 29.36 -8.82 -1.43
N GLU A 33 29.71 -7.58 -1.04
CA GLU A 33 29.24 -6.37 -1.73
C GLU A 33 29.87 -6.20 -3.11
N ILE A 34 31.12 -6.65 -3.28
CA ILE A 34 31.91 -6.61 -4.50
C ILE A 34 32.52 -7.99 -4.68
N CYS A 35 32.40 -8.55 -5.89
CA CYS A 35 33.06 -9.81 -6.23
C CYS A 35 34.59 -9.61 -6.25
N PRO A 36 35.38 -10.38 -5.48
CA PRO A 36 36.84 -10.23 -5.42
C PRO A 36 37.53 -10.60 -6.74
N GLU A 37 36.91 -11.44 -7.57
CA GLU A 37 37.51 -11.90 -8.83
C GLU A 37 37.32 -10.91 -10.00
N CYS A 38 36.11 -10.38 -10.19
CA CYS A 38 35.83 -9.52 -11.34
C CYS A 38 35.50 -8.07 -10.99
N GLY A 39 35.36 -7.73 -9.70
CA GLY A 39 35.17 -6.36 -9.22
C GLY A 39 33.77 -5.77 -9.42
N VAL A 40 32.79 -6.52 -9.95
CA VAL A 40 31.40 -6.02 -10.03
C VAL A 40 30.70 -6.10 -8.68
N ARG A 41 29.79 -5.15 -8.42
CA ARG A 41 28.97 -5.13 -7.20
C ARG A 41 27.89 -6.21 -7.25
N GLN A 42 27.76 -6.97 -6.16
CA GLN A 42 26.84 -8.10 -6.08
C GLN A 42 25.67 -7.90 -5.12
N ARG A 43 25.76 -6.95 -4.19
CA ARG A 43 24.63 -6.59 -3.32
C ARG A 43 23.47 -6.12 -4.18
N SER A 44 22.43 -6.95 -4.28
CA SER A 44 21.12 -6.48 -4.74
C SER A 44 20.63 -5.49 -3.69
N PRO A 45 20.08 -4.33 -4.09
CA PRO A 45 19.54 -3.40 -3.11
C PRO A 45 18.52 -4.17 -2.27
N ASP A 46 18.60 -3.98 -0.95
CA ASP A 46 17.59 -4.38 0.03
C ASP A 46 16.29 -3.64 -0.33
N THR A 47 15.69 -4.03 -1.45
CA THR A 47 14.32 -3.71 -1.79
C THR A 47 13.56 -4.59 -0.85
N GLY A 48 13.24 -4.05 0.33
CA GLY A 48 12.29 -4.61 1.27
C GLY A 48 10.92 -4.69 0.60
N ALA A 49 10.80 -5.60 -0.36
CA ALA A 49 9.57 -6.02 -1.00
C ALA A 49 8.92 -7.07 -0.09
N GLY A 50 8.67 -6.67 1.15
CA GLY A 50 7.73 -7.34 2.03
C GLY A 50 6.32 -6.93 1.60
N ASN A 51 5.77 -7.69 0.66
CA ASN A 51 4.34 -8.03 0.53
C ASN A 51 3.33 -7.08 1.20
N ASP A 52 2.98 -5.94 0.60
CA ASP A 52 1.78 -5.18 1.00
C ASP A 52 1.27 -4.20 -0.07
N ALA A 53 1.61 -4.42 -1.35
CA ALA A 53 1.01 -3.68 -2.45
C ALA A 53 -0.52 -3.87 -2.51
N GLY A 54 -1.02 -5.04 -2.08
CA GLY A 54 -2.45 -5.35 -1.99
C GLY A 54 -3.16 -4.65 -0.82
N ILE A 55 -2.54 -4.60 0.36
CA ILE A 55 -3.11 -3.90 1.52
C ILE A 55 -3.07 -2.38 1.33
N ALA A 56 -2.00 -1.84 0.72
CA ALA A 56 -1.94 -0.42 0.39
C ALA A 56 -3.06 0.00 -0.60
N ALA A 57 -3.40 -0.85 -1.56
CA ALA A 57 -4.51 -0.61 -2.49
C ALA A 57 -5.88 -0.67 -1.81
N VAL A 58 -6.12 -1.67 -0.94
CA VAL A 58 -7.37 -1.80 -0.18
C VAL A 58 -7.52 -0.70 0.88
N ALA A 59 -6.43 -0.29 1.54
CA ALA A 59 -6.42 0.82 2.50
C ALA A 59 -6.71 2.17 1.84
N SER A 60 -6.30 2.34 0.56
CA SER A 60 -6.65 3.53 -0.24
C SER A 60 -8.11 3.60 -0.65
N LEU A 61 -8.79 2.44 -0.71
CA LEU A 61 -10.20 2.35 -1.04
C LEU A 61 -11.09 2.77 0.14
N LEU A 62 -10.61 2.59 1.38
CA LEU A 62 -11.35 2.95 2.59
C LEU A 62 -11.12 4.39 3.06
N ILE A 63 -9.95 5.01 2.77
CA ILE A 63 -9.64 6.38 3.21
C ILE A 63 -8.91 7.14 2.08
N PRO A 64 -9.48 8.22 1.51
CA PRO A 64 -8.77 9.04 0.52
C PRO A 64 -7.46 9.60 1.12
N GLY A 65 -6.32 9.15 0.59
CA GLY A 65 -4.98 9.61 0.97
C GLY A 65 -4.08 8.56 1.66
N ALA A 66 -4.61 7.43 2.13
CA ALA A 66 -3.83 6.42 2.87
C ALA A 66 -2.75 5.73 2.01
N GLY A 67 -3.01 5.49 0.73
CA GLY A 67 -2.04 4.82 -0.17
C GLY A 67 -0.79 5.60 -0.50
N GLN A 68 -0.85 6.95 -0.47
CA GLN A 68 0.29 7.80 -0.84
C GLN A 68 1.37 7.83 0.25
N ILE A 69 1.02 7.52 1.50
CA ILE A 69 1.95 7.44 2.63
C ILE A 69 2.79 6.15 2.55
N TYR A 70 2.21 5.07 1.98
CA TYR A 70 2.89 3.78 1.85
C TYR A 70 4.05 3.79 0.83
N LEU A 71 3.98 4.64 -0.20
CA LEU A 71 5.03 4.81 -1.20
C LEU A 71 6.24 5.63 -0.71
N GLY A 72 6.30 6.01 0.58
CA GLY A 72 7.41 6.78 1.16
C GLY A 72 7.38 8.28 0.87
N HIS A 73 6.37 8.77 0.15
CA HIS A 73 6.17 10.19 -0.14
C HIS A 73 5.22 10.86 0.86
N LEU A 74 5.68 11.00 2.12
CA LEU A 74 4.92 11.53 3.25
C LEU A 74 4.22 12.88 2.97
N GLY A 75 4.88 13.77 2.22
CA GLY A 75 4.35 15.10 1.93
C GLY A 75 3.10 15.12 1.04
N ARG A 76 3.00 14.21 0.05
CA ARG A 76 1.83 14.16 -0.84
C ARG A 76 0.63 13.49 -0.17
N GLY A 77 0.89 12.48 0.67
CA GLY A 77 -0.16 11.81 1.46
C GLY A 77 -0.85 12.75 2.45
N LEU A 78 -0.08 13.57 3.18
CA LEU A 78 -0.63 14.57 4.09
C LEU A 78 -1.49 15.61 3.37
N GLY A 79 -1.09 16.01 2.15
CA GLY A 79 -1.86 16.94 1.32
C GLY A 79 -3.27 16.42 0.99
N PHE A 80 -3.40 15.14 0.66
CA PHE A 80 -4.72 14.54 0.37
C PHE A 80 -5.59 14.37 1.63
N ILE A 81 -5.00 14.05 2.78
CA ILE A 81 -5.75 13.95 4.06
C ILE A 81 -6.27 15.31 4.49
N VAL A 82 -5.43 16.34 4.45
CA VAL A 82 -5.84 17.71 4.80
C VAL A 82 -6.86 18.21 3.77
N GLY A 83 -6.63 17.97 2.49
CA GLY A 83 -7.55 18.35 1.41
C GLY A 83 -8.92 17.70 1.55
N SER A 84 -8.98 16.40 1.87
CA SER A 84 -10.25 15.68 2.05
C SER A 84 -11.00 16.14 3.30
N PHE A 85 -10.30 16.42 4.39
CA PHE A 85 -10.91 16.97 5.60
C PHE A 85 -11.51 18.36 5.37
N VAL A 86 -10.75 19.25 4.71
CA VAL A 86 -11.22 20.60 4.35
C VAL A 86 -12.40 20.52 3.38
N ALA A 87 -12.32 19.69 2.34
CA ALA A 87 -13.41 19.50 1.39
C ALA A 87 -14.67 18.92 2.04
N GLY A 88 -14.52 17.97 2.96
CA GLY A 88 -15.62 17.40 3.73
C GLY A 88 -16.33 18.45 4.60
N LEU A 89 -15.57 19.25 5.36
CA LEU A 89 -16.13 20.33 6.16
C LEU A 89 -16.84 21.39 5.30
N LEU A 90 -16.23 21.78 4.17
CA LEU A 90 -16.84 22.71 3.21
C LEU A 90 -18.14 22.15 2.63
N SER A 91 -18.17 20.86 2.26
CA SER A 91 -19.36 20.20 1.72
C SER A 91 -20.51 20.18 2.74
N ILE A 92 -20.22 19.88 4.01
CA ILE A 92 -21.23 19.88 5.08
C ILE A 92 -21.82 21.28 5.28
N PHE A 93 -20.99 22.33 5.29
CA PHE A 93 -21.47 23.69 5.48
C PHE A 93 -22.20 24.25 4.25
N LEU A 94 -21.71 23.98 3.04
CA LEU A 94 -22.26 24.53 1.81
C LEU A 94 -23.51 23.78 1.33
N ILE A 95 -23.53 22.45 1.49
CA ILE A 95 -24.61 21.61 0.98
C ILE A 95 -25.43 21.08 2.15
N GLY A 96 -24.80 20.51 3.17
CA GLY A 96 -25.49 19.83 4.27
C GLY A 96 -26.42 20.75 5.07
N ILE A 97 -25.92 21.87 5.60
CA ILE A 97 -26.71 22.79 6.43
C ILE A 97 -27.92 23.38 5.66
N PRO A 98 -27.76 23.91 4.43
CA PRO A 98 -28.90 24.41 3.67
C PRO A 98 -29.93 23.33 3.32
N LEU A 99 -29.50 22.11 2.98
CA LEU A 99 -30.42 21.00 2.69
C LEU A 99 -31.22 20.60 3.93
N LEU A 100 -30.57 20.54 5.09
CA LEU A 100 -31.24 20.24 6.36
C LEU A 100 -32.27 21.31 6.70
N LEU A 101 -31.93 22.59 6.56
CA LEU A 101 -32.88 23.68 6.77
C LEU A 101 -34.03 23.63 5.76
N GLY A 102 -33.74 23.33 4.49
CA GLY A 102 -34.75 23.17 3.45
C GLY A 102 -35.72 22.03 3.74
N ILE A 103 -35.22 20.86 4.15
CA ILE A 103 -36.04 19.72 4.58
C ILE A 103 -36.89 20.09 5.78
N TRP A 104 -36.34 20.83 6.75
CA TRP A 104 -37.07 21.22 7.95
C TRP A 104 -38.24 22.16 7.63
N VAL A 105 -38.00 23.15 6.77
CA VAL A 105 -39.06 24.05 6.27
C VAL A 105 -40.08 23.28 5.44
N TYR A 106 -39.62 22.36 4.58
CA TYR A 106 -40.50 21.52 3.77
C TYR A 106 -41.39 20.61 4.64
N ALA A 107 -40.84 20.01 5.70
CA ALA A 107 -41.62 19.19 6.63
C ALA A 107 -42.71 19.99 7.35
N ILE A 108 -42.43 21.25 7.69
CA ILE A 108 -43.43 22.17 8.25
C ILE A 108 -44.50 22.50 7.20
N TYR A 109 -44.10 22.83 5.98
CA TYR A 109 -45.00 23.11 4.87
C TYR A 109 -45.92 21.92 4.57
N ASP A 110 -45.37 20.72 4.53
CA ASP A 110 -46.07 19.47 4.28
C ASP A 110 -47.11 19.21 5.38
N ALA A 111 -46.74 19.38 6.66
CA ALA A 111 -47.66 19.24 7.78
C ALA A 111 -48.84 20.23 7.72
N TYR A 112 -48.61 21.47 7.28
CA TYR A 112 -49.69 22.45 7.09
C TYR A 112 -50.61 22.10 5.93
N HIS A 113 -50.06 21.67 4.79
CA HIS A 113 -50.87 21.32 3.61
C HIS A 113 -51.66 20.02 3.82
N LEU A 114 -51.10 19.06 4.56
CA LEU A 114 -51.79 17.83 4.92
C LEU A 114 -52.97 18.08 5.86
N ALA A 115 -52.88 19.09 6.74
CA ALA A 115 -53.99 19.49 7.60
C ALA A 115 -55.15 20.14 6.82
N GLU A 116 -54.88 20.72 5.65
CA GLU A 116 -55.87 21.38 4.81
C GLU A 116 -56.56 20.42 3.82
N ASP A 117 -55.87 19.36 3.37
CA ASP A 117 -56.42 18.34 2.47
C ASP A 117 -56.11 16.90 2.96
N PRO A 118 -56.88 16.38 3.94
CA PRO A 118 -56.65 15.07 4.55
C PRO A 118 -56.76 13.91 3.56
N GLU A 119 -57.43 14.09 2.42
CA GLU A 119 -57.59 13.06 1.38
C GLU A 119 -56.27 12.75 0.65
N ARG A 120 -55.26 13.62 0.74
CA ARG A 120 -53.92 13.39 0.16
C ARG A 120 -53.04 12.41 0.94
N GLY A 121 -53.33 12.17 2.22
CA GLY A 121 -52.50 11.33 3.11
C GLY A 121 -53.04 9.91 3.38
N ALA A 122 -54.22 9.58 2.85
CA ALA A 122 -54.88 8.28 3.01
C ALA A 122 -54.47 7.26 1.94
#